data_AF-A0A1S0U592-F1
#
_entry.id   AF-A0A1S0U592-F1
#
_cell.length_a   1.000
_cell.length_b   1.000
_cell.length_c   1.000
_cell.angle_alpha   90.00
_cell.angle_beta   90.00
_cell.angle_gamma   90.00
#
_symmetry.space_group_name_H-M   'P 1'
#
loop_
_entity.id
_entity.type
_entity.pdbx_description
1 polymer ?
#
loop_
_entity_poly.entity_id
_entity_poly.type
_entity_poly.pdbx_seq_one_letter_code
_entity_poly.pdbx_strand_id
1 'polypeptide(L)'
;MDKSYGFQFQWPFPKNPNALYRFASKDVTSDINRISVINKNRLLSALENKSRPLITISNHRCNMDDPFIWCLFTWREFFSNISRFRYTLAAHNICFTKAWHTLFFSLGKCVPIVRGEGVYQKGVDFCIEKLGENQWIHIFPEGKVTPVPIRIKWGVARMIMESPNPPILLPIWIHQMAEVWPQSKPYYPRVGKHVTVMIGSQVDMKEHMWRFRTGSESERRKALADFVQKKLFDLSAQIDRTKP
;
A
#
# COMPACT_ATOMS: atom_id res chain seq x y z
N MET A 1 31.21 -11.78 9.91
CA MET A 1 31.29 -10.79 8.81
C MET A 1 29.87 -10.37 8.49
N ASP A 2 29.47 -9.25 9.09
CA ASP A 2 28.11 -8.74 9.10
C ASP A 2 27.90 -7.86 7.86
N LYS A 3 27.20 -8.38 6.84
CA LYS A 3 26.79 -7.55 5.70
C LYS A 3 25.49 -6.86 6.10
N SER A 4 25.59 -5.63 6.59
CA SER A 4 24.43 -4.74 6.62
C SER A 4 23.94 -4.57 5.18
N TYR A 5 22.82 -5.21 4.84
CA TYR A 5 22.15 -5.06 3.53
C TYR A 5 21.45 -3.70 3.49
N GLY A 6 22.26 -2.63 3.52
CA GLY A 6 21.82 -1.27 3.28
C GLY A 6 21.46 -1.04 1.82
N PHE A 7 20.79 0.08 1.57
CA PHE A 7 20.37 0.51 0.24
C PHE A 7 21.59 0.62 -0.71
N GLN A 8 21.60 -0.14 -1.82
CA GLN A 8 22.76 -0.22 -2.73
C GLN A 8 22.93 1.02 -3.63
N PHE A 9 21.88 1.81 -3.81
CA PHE A 9 21.85 2.98 -4.68
C PHE A 9 21.58 4.26 -3.88
N GLN A 10 21.64 5.44 -4.48
CA GLN A 10 21.22 6.67 -3.79
C GLN A 10 19.71 6.76 -3.66
N TRP A 11 19.23 7.33 -2.55
CA TRP A 11 17.80 7.48 -2.26
C TRP A 11 17.05 8.12 -3.44
N PRO A 12 15.99 7.49 -3.97
CA PRO A 12 15.54 7.83 -5.30
C PRO A 12 14.47 8.92 -5.36
N PHE A 13 14.02 9.43 -4.21
CA PHE A 13 13.10 10.56 -4.15
C PHE A 13 13.88 11.87 -3.92
N PRO A 14 13.84 12.81 -4.86
CA PRO A 14 14.47 14.12 -4.67
C PRO A 14 13.72 14.93 -3.61
N LYS A 15 14.45 15.76 -2.84
CA LYS A 15 13.83 16.68 -1.88
C LYS A 15 12.89 17.69 -2.56
N ASN A 16 13.28 18.19 -3.74
CA ASN A 16 12.52 19.13 -4.55
C ASN A 16 12.28 18.55 -5.96
N PRO A 17 11.18 17.80 -6.20
CA PRO A 17 10.91 17.18 -7.49
C PRO A 17 10.57 18.22 -8.56
N ASN A 18 11.30 18.18 -9.69
CA ASN A 18 11.06 19.02 -10.86
C ASN A 18 9.78 18.59 -11.63
N ALA A 19 9.36 19.40 -12.61
CA ALA A 19 8.14 19.16 -13.38
C ALA A 19 8.16 17.82 -14.14
N LEU A 20 9.31 17.44 -14.70
CA LEU A 20 9.49 16.19 -15.43
C LEU A 20 9.24 14.98 -14.52
N TYR A 21 9.82 14.97 -13.32
CA TYR A 21 9.61 13.90 -12.34
C TYR A 21 8.13 13.80 -11.90
N ARG A 22 7.46 14.95 -11.72
CA ARG A 22 6.03 14.99 -11.37
C ARG A 22 5.13 14.49 -12.51
N PHE A 23 5.55 14.64 -13.76
CA PHE A 23 4.81 14.12 -14.91
C PHE A 23 5.03 12.62 -15.07
N ALA A 24 6.28 12.17 -15.07
CA ALA A 24 6.62 10.75 -15.24
C ALA A 24 6.13 9.85 -14.09
N SER A 25 5.79 10.42 -12.92
CA SER A 25 5.26 9.67 -11.77
C SER A 25 3.74 9.43 -11.78
N LYS A 26 3.12 9.57 -12.96
CA LYS A 26 1.67 9.51 -13.18
C LYS A 26 1.23 8.37 -14.10
N ASP A 27 2.11 7.41 -14.40
CA ASP A 27 1.77 6.29 -15.28
C ASP A 27 0.95 5.21 -14.54
N VAL A 28 -0.08 4.70 -15.23
CA VAL A 28 -0.90 3.56 -14.79
C VAL A 28 -0.91 2.52 -15.91
N THR A 29 -0.68 1.26 -15.56
CA THR A 29 -0.71 0.13 -16.48
C THR A 29 -2.13 -0.25 -16.87
N SER A 30 -2.36 -0.73 -18.09
CA SER A 30 -3.62 -1.36 -18.50
C SER A 30 -3.56 -2.89 -18.33
N ASP A 31 -4.68 -3.53 -18.00
CA ASP A 31 -4.79 -5.00 -17.92
C ASP A 31 -5.99 -5.49 -18.75
N ILE A 32 -5.85 -6.69 -19.33
CA ILE A 32 -6.85 -7.39 -20.14
C ILE A 32 -7.73 -8.33 -19.31
N ASN A 33 -7.48 -8.43 -18.00
CA ASN A 33 -8.29 -9.17 -17.04
C ASN A 33 -9.43 -8.31 -16.45
N ARG A 34 -10.51 -8.96 -16.00
CA ARG A 34 -11.68 -8.27 -15.45
C ARG A 34 -11.50 -7.99 -13.96
N ILE A 35 -11.77 -6.76 -13.54
CA ILE A 35 -11.80 -6.36 -12.13
C ILE A 35 -13.23 -6.00 -11.72
N SER A 36 -13.74 -6.63 -10.67
CA SER A 36 -14.98 -6.21 -10.01
C SER A 36 -14.65 -5.58 -8.66
N VAL A 37 -15.19 -4.40 -8.40
CA VAL A 37 -14.92 -3.65 -7.17
C VAL A 37 -16.19 -3.50 -6.35
N ILE A 38 -16.20 -4.09 -5.17
CA ILE A 38 -17.28 -3.95 -4.19
C ILE A 38 -17.00 -2.70 -3.35
N ASN A 39 -18.00 -1.81 -3.23
CA ASN A 39 -17.93 -0.56 -2.47
C ASN A 39 -16.88 0.46 -2.98
N LYS A 40 -16.63 0.53 -4.30
CA LYS A 40 -15.67 1.47 -4.91
C LYS A 40 -15.82 2.92 -4.45
N ASN A 41 -17.06 3.39 -4.23
CA ASN A 41 -17.37 4.75 -3.78
C ASN A 41 -16.67 5.13 -2.46
N ARG A 42 -16.36 4.16 -1.59
CA ARG A 42 -15.63 4.39 -0.33
C ARG A 42 -14.17 4.81 -0.57
N LEU A 43 -13.54 4.29 -1.62
CA LEU A 43 -12.20 4.70 -2.03
C LEU A 43 -12.24 6.08 -2.68
N LEU A 44 -13.18 6.32 -3.59
CA LEU A 44 -13.31 7.62 -4.27
C LEU A 44 -13.54 8.76 -3.28
N SER A 45 -14.49 8.60 -2.36
CA SER A 45 -14.75 9.59 -1.29
C SER A 45 -13.53 9.82 -0.37
N ALA A 46 -12.74 8.78 -0.09
CA ALA A 46 -11.51 8.93 0.70
C ALA A 46 -10.41 9.72 -0.06
N LEU A 47 -10.37 9.60 -1.38
CA LEU A 47 -9.41 10.32 -2.24
C LEU A 47 -9.81 11.78 -2.45
N GLU A 48 -11.11 12.04 -2.61
CA GLU A 48 -11.68 13.39 -2.72
C GLU A 48 -11.39 14.23 -1.46
N ASN A 49 -11.36 13.61 -0.28
CA ASN A 49 -10.98 14.29 0.95
C ASN A 49 -9.46 14.53 1.03
N LYS A 50 -9.01 15.65 0.47
CA LYS A 50 -7.60 16.09 0.49
C LYS A 50 -7.18 16.80 1.79
N SER A 51 -8.09 16.99 2.75
CA SER A 51 -7.79 17.67 4.02
C SER A 51 -7.00 16.82 5.02
N ARG A 52 -6.96 15.50 4.81
CA ARG A 52 -6.34 14.53 5.72
C ARG A 52 -5.54 13.47 4.98
N PRO A 53 -4.48 12.91 5.57
CA PRO A 53 -3.73 11.82 4.97
C PRO A 53 -4.57 10.55 4.82
N LEU A 54 -4.21 9.70 3.86
CA LEU A 54 -4.91 8.45 3.54
C LEU A 54 -3.89 7.32 3.60
N ILE A 55 -4.21 6.28 4.37
CA ILE A 55 -3.50 5.01 4.37
C ILE A 55 -4.45 3.94 3.86
N THR A 56 -4.11 3.32 2.74
CA THR A 56 -4.76 2.10 2.29
C THR A 56 -3.92 0.89 2.65
N ILE A 57 -4.54 -0.17 3.14
CA ILE A 57 -3.88 -1.45 3.41
C ILE A 57 -4.51 -2.56 2.60
N SER A 58 -3.71 -3.47 2.04
CA SER A 58 -4.20 -4.64 1.32
C SER A 58 -3.45 -5.91 1.68
N ASN A 59 -4.12 -7.06 1.60
CA ASN A 59 -3.43 -8.33 1.53
C ASN A 59 -2.58 -8.44 0.25
N HIS A 60 -1.52 -9.26 0.29
CA HIS A 60 -0.53 -9.39 -0.77
C HIS A 60 -0.48 -10.82 -1.31
N ARG A 61 -0.96 -11.02 -2.53
CA ARG A 61 -1.12 -12.30 -3.22
C ARG A 61 -0.18 -12.49 -4.41
N CYS A 62 0.31 -11.42 -5.02
CA CYS A 62 1.35 -11.49 -6.05
C CYS A 62 2.13 -10.17 -6.21
N ASN A 63 3.25 -10.20 -6.93
CA ASN A 63 4.03 -8.98 -7.20
C ASN A 63 3.28 -7.95 -8.08
N MET A 64 2.21 -8.38 -8.75
CA MET A 64 1.38 -7.51 -9.59
C MET A 64 0.18 -6.90 -8.86
N ASP A 65 -0.05 -7.19 -7.57
CA ASP A 65 -1.18 -6.60 -6.83
C ASP A 65 -1.21 -5.09 -6.95
N ASP A 66 -0.04 -4.46 -6.78
CA ASP A 66 0.12 -3.02 -6.78
C ASP A 66 -0.19 -2.38 -8.14
N PRO A 67 0.40 -2.75 -9.28
CA PRO A 67 0.00 -2.19 -10.58
C PRO A 67 -1.44 -2.57 -10.97
N PHE A 68 -1.89 -3.78 -10.63
CA PHE A 68 -3.19 -4.31 -11.05
C PHE A 68 -4.37 -3.60 -10.38
N ILE A 69 -4.31 -3.41 -9.05
CA ILE A 69 -5.48 -2.94 -8.32
C ILE A 69 -5.93 -1.54 -8.78
N TRP A 70 -5.03 -0.66 -9.20
CA TRP A 70 -5.39 0.71 -9.63
C TRP A 70 -5.94 0.79 -11.04
N CYS A 71 -5.92 -0.31 -11.81
CA CYS A 71 -6.73 -0.45 -13.01
C CYS A 71 -8.25 -0.37 -12.69
N LEU A 72 -8.65 -0.36 -11.41
CA LEU A 72 -10.02 -0.08 -11.00
C LEU A 72 -10.52 1.32 -11.36
N PHE A 73 -9.62 2.29 -11.57
CA PHE A 73 -10.03 3.65 -11.88
C PHE A 73 -10.40 3.78 -13.35
N THR A 74 -11.51 4.46 -13.62
CA THR A 74 -11.74 5.07 -14.93
C THR A 74 -10.73 6.19 -15.14
N TRP A 75 -10.45 6.54 -16.39
CA TRP A 75 -9.58 7.68 -16.70
C TRP A 75 -10.01 8.96 -15.98
N ARG A 76 -11.32 9.24 -15.91
CA ARG A 76 -11.86 10.40 -15.20
C ARG A 76 -11.52 10.40 -13.71
N GLU A 77 -11.74 9.28 -13.03
CA GLU A 77 -11.43 9.16 -11.59
C GLU A 77 -9.93 9.23 -11.33
N PHE A 78 -9.12 8.62 -12.21
CA PHE A 78 -7.66 8.68 -12.12
C PHE A 78 -7.16 10.12 -12.24
N PHE A 79 -7.52 10.83 -13.32
CA PHE A 79 -7.06 12.21 -13.54
C PHE A 79 -7.60 13.20 -12.50
N SER A 80 -8.79 12.96 -11.94
CA SER A 80 -9.32 13.79 -10.83
C SER A 80 -8.48 13.67 -9.55
N ASN A 81 -7.88 12.50 -9.31
CA ASN A 81 -7.13 12.18 -8.08
C ASN A 81 -5.61 12.08 -8.29
N ILE A 82 -5.12 12.32 -9.51
CA ILE A 82 -3.73 12.13 -9.92
C ILE A 82 -2.73 12.95 -9.10
N SER A 83 -3.15 14.11 -8.60
CA SER A 83 -2.32 15.02 -7.80
C SER A 83 -1.84 14.39 -6.49
N ARG A 84 -2.58 13.40 -5.99
CA ARG A 84 -2.35 12.72 -4.71
C ARG A 84 -2.21 11.22 -4.90
N PHE A 85 -1.88 10.76 -6.11
CA PHE A 85 -1.72 9.32 -6.37
C PHE A 85 -0.66 8.73 -5.43
N ARG A 86 -0.92 7.51 -4.97
CA ARG A 86 -0.24 6.89 -3.83
C ARG A 86 1.28 6.77 -3.95
N TYR A 87 1.93 6.73 -2.79
CA TYR A 87 3.22 6.08 -2.59
C TYR A 87 2.99 4.67 -2.05
N THR A 88 3.81 3.68 -2.43
CA THR A 88 3.67 2.30 -1.94
C THR A 88 4.98 1.75 -1.44
N LEU A 89 4.95 0.86 -0.45
CA LEU A 89 6.17 0.26 0.10
C LEU A 89 6.57 -0.95 -0.75
N ALA A 90 7.82 -0.97 -1.22
CA ALA A 90 8.36 -2.02 -2.08
C ALA A 90 9.70 -2.54 -1.53
N ALA A 91 9.94 -3.85 -1.65
CA ALA A 91 11.14 -4.47 -1.11
C ALA A 91 12.38 -4.07 -1.94
N HIS A 92 13.40 -3.51 -1.27
CA HIS A 92 14.61 -3.01 -1.94
C HIS A 92 15.32 -4.11 -2.76
N ASN A 93 15.42 -5.31 -2.22
CA ASN A 93 16.10 -6.44 -2.85
C ASN A 93 15.33 -7.08 -4.02
N ILE A 94 14.14 -6.57 -4.36
CA ILE A 94 13.36 -7.00 -5.52
C ILE A 94 13.27 -5.85 -6.51
N CYS A 95 12.75 -4.70 -6.08
CA CYS A 95 12.44 -3.56 -6.94
C CYS A 95 13.62 -2.60 -7.16
N PHE A 96 14.68 -2.67 -6.36
CA PHE A 96 15.77 -1.67 -6.37
C PHE A 96 17.14 -2.34 -6.52
N THR A 97 17.20 -3.37 -7.36
CA THR A 97 18.39 -4.19 -7.59
C THR A 97 19.32 -3.67 -8.69
N LYS A 98 18.83 -2.77 -9.55
CA LYS A 98 19.57 -2.16 -10.66
C LYS A 98 19.19 -0.69 -10.78
N ALA A 99 20.07 0.15 -11.32
CA ALA A 99 19.83 1.59 -11.46
C ALA A 99 18.54 1.91 -12.24
N TRP A 100 18.27 1.19 -13.35
CA TRP A 100 17.06 1.39 -14.13
C TRP A 100 15.80 0.85 -13.43
N HIS A 101 15.90 -0.22 -12.63
CA HIS A 101 14.80 -0.66 -11.76
C HIS A 101 14.47 0.44 -10.74
N THR A 102 15.51 0.95 -10.07
CA THR A 102 15.37 2.04 -9.10
C THR A 102 14.68 3.25 -9.74
N LEU A 103 15.06 3.65 -10.96
CA LEU A 103 14.38 4.72 -11.67
C LEU A 103 12.90 4.38 -11.94
N PHE A 104 12.62 3.24 -12.58
CA PHE A 104 11.26 2.81 -12.93
C PHE A 104 10.32 2.76 -11.71
N PHE A 105 10.72 2.05 -10.65
CA PHE A 105 9.89 1.89 -9.46
C PHE A 105 9.72 3.21 -8.71
N SER A 106 10.72 4.08 -8.71
CA SER A 106 10.61 5.39 -8.05
C SER A 106 9.72 6.36 -8.81
N LEU A 107 9.69 6.28 -10.15
CA LEU A 107 8.68 6.98 -10.96
C LEU A 107 7.29 6.45 -10.62
N GLY A 108 7.10 5.14 -10.48
CA GLY A 108 5.87 4.54 -9.94
C GLY A 108 5.60 4.82 -8.45
N LYS A 109 6.32 5.75 -7.81
CA LYS A 109 6.21 6.12 -6.39
C LYS A 109 6.36 4.94 -5.42
N CYS A 110 7.11 3.92 -5.80
CA CYS A 110 7.49 2.83 -4.92
C CYS A 110 8.62 3.29 -3.99
N VAL A 111 8.38 3.18 -2.69
CA VAL A 111 9.27 3.56 -1.60
C VAL A 111 10.05 2.32 -1.16
N PRO A 112 11.39 2.33 -1.20
CA PRO A 112 12.19 1.17 -0.87
C PRO A 112 12.16 0.88 0.64
N ILE A 113 11.99 -0.40 0.97
CA ILE A 113 11.98 -0.94 2.34
C ILE A 113 13.00 -2.07 2.46
N VAL A 114 13.75 -2.05 3.56
CA VAL A 114 14.69 -3.10 3.94
C VAL A 114 14.01 -4.05 4.91
N ARG A 115 13.90 -5.31 4.51
CA ARG A 115 13.34 -6.37 5.35
C ARG A 115 14.36 -6.72 6.42
N GLY A 116 13.93 -6.76 7.68
CA GLY A 116 14.81 -7.06 8.82
C GLY A 116 15.36 -5.83 9.54
N GLU A 117 15.29 -4.63 8.93
CA GLU A 117 15.77 -3.37 9.54
C GLU A 117 14.82 -2.83 10.64
N GLY A 118 13.66 -3.45 10.83
CA GLY A 118 12.66 -3.01 11.80
C GLY A 118 11.78 -1.86 11.28
N VAL A 119 11.14 -1.13 12.20
CA VAL A 119 10.15 -0.08 11.84
C VAL A 119 10.77 1.31 11.67
N TYR A 120 11.96 1.53 12.23
CA TYR A 120 12.71 2.77 12.10
C TYR A 120 13.69 2.63 10.94
N GLN A 121 13.20 2.97 9.76
CA GLN A 121 13.98 2.91 8.53
C GLN A 121 13.53 4.04 7.62
N LYS A 122 14.45 4.48 6.75
CA LYS A 122 14.28 5.65 5.89
C LYS A 122 13.00 5.62 5.04
N GLY A 123 12.59 4.45 4.56
CA GLY A 123 11.34 4.31 3.79
C GLY A 123 10.08 4.57 4.60
N VAL A 124 10.06 4.19 5.87
CA VAL A 124 8.93 4.47 6.76
C VAL A 124 8.93 5.95 7.16
N ASP A 125 10.09 6.53 7.42
CA ASP A 125 10.23 7.97 7.72
C ASP A 125 9.72 8.83 6.57
N PHE A 126 10.12 8.51 5.33
CA PHE A 126 9.62 9.18 4.14
C PHE A 126 8.11 9.06 3.99
N CYS A 127 7.52 7.89 4.30
CA CYS A 127 6.06 7.76 4.27
C CYS A 127 5.39 8.65 5.32
N ILE A 128 5.97 8.80 6.52
CA ILE A 128 5.47 9.71 7.57
C ILE A 128 5.54 11.17 7.09
N GLU A 129 6.63 11.59 6.46
CA GLU A 129 6.76 12.91 5.84
C GLU A 129 5.66 13.15 4.81
N LYS A 130 5.42 12.18 3.91
CA LYS A 130 4.36 12.27 2.90
C LYS A 130 2.96 12.28 3.51
N LEU A 131 2.72 11.59 4.62
CA LEU A 131 1.47 11.71 5.36
C LEU A 131 1.30 13.12 5.96
N GLY A 132 2.39 13.77 6.39
CA GLY A 132 2.39 15.18 6.81
C GLY A 132 1.99 16.14 5.68
N GLU A 133 2.29 15.80 4.42
CA GLU A 133 1.85 16.51 3.22
C GLU A 133 0.42 16.12 2.76
N ASN A 134 -0.36 15.49 3.64
CA ASN A 134 -1.68 14.92 3.33
C ASN A 134 -1.66 14.00 2.09
N GLN A 135 -0.56 13.28 1.81
CA GLN A 135 -0.51 12.35 0.68
C GLN A 135 -1.24 11.04 0.99
N TRP A 136 -1.25 10.16 0.00
CA TRP A 136 -1.82 8.81 0.08
C TRP A 136 -0.69 7.78 0.12
N ILE A 137 -0.71 6.91 1.12
CA ILE A 137 0.20 5.76 1.23
C ILE A 137 -0.58 4.46 1.07
N HIS A 138 -0.10 3.56 0.21
CA HIS A 138 -0.56 2.19 0.09
C HIS A 138 0.45 1.23 0.69
N ILE A 139 -0.05 0.23 1.43
CA ILE A 139 0.81 -0.71 2.15
C ILE A 139 0.24 -2.12 1.97
N PHE A 140 1.14 -3.06 1.70
CA PHE A 140 0.89 -4.50 1.87
C PHE A 140 1.48 -4.95 3.19
N PRO A 141 0.77 -4.82 4.33
CA PRO A 141 1.39 -4.92 5.64
C PRO A 141 1.75 -6.37 6.01
N GLU A 142 1.36 -7.38 5.22
CA GLU A 142 1.88 -8.76 5.32
C GLU A 142 3.42 -8.80 5.08
N GLY A 143 3.96 -7.84 4.32
CA GLY A 143 5.40 -7.65 4.10
C GLY A 143 6.06 -8.66 3.16
N LYS A 144 5.28 -9.60 2.61
CA LYS A 144 5.67 -10.53 1.55
C LYS A 144 4.43 -11.01 0.81
N VAL A 145 4.61 -11.47 -0.43
CA VAL A 145 3.59 -12.22 -1.16
C VAL A 145 3.32 -13.54 -0.43
N THR A 146 2.04 -13.85 -0.22
CA THR A 146 1.61 -15.09 0.45
C THR A 146 0.20 -15.51 -0.01
N PRO A 147 -0.07 -16.82 -0.23
CA PRO A 147 -1.43 -17.28 -0.56
C PRO A 147 -2.41 -17.08 0.59
N VAL A 148 -1.92 -17.26 1.81
CA VAL A 148 -2.73 -17.23 3.03
C VAL A 148 -2.49 -15.95 3.81
N PRO A 149 -3.51 -15.41 4.51
CA PRO A 149 -3.33 -14.28 5.39
C PRO A 149 -2.31 -14.58 6.49
N ILE A 150 -1.40 -13.65 6.74
CA ILE A 150 -0.38 -13.77 7.80
C ILE A 150 -0.38 -12.53 8.69
N ARG A 151 0.21 -12.66 9.88
CA ARG A 151 0.34 -11.54 10.81
C ARG A 151 1.05 -10.35 10.15
N ILE A 152 0.46 -9.17 10.26
CA ILE A 152 0.99 -7.95 9.63
C ILE A 152 2.20 -7.40 10.37
N LYS A 153 3.03 -6.66 9.63
CA LYS A 153 4.20 -5.92 10.14
C LYS A 153 3.76 -4.62 10.79
N TRP A 154 4.47 -4.21 11.84
CA TRP A 154 4.11 -3.06 12.67
C TRP A 154 4.42 -1.69 12.04
N GLY A 155 5.04 -1.64 10.85
CA GLY A 155 5.36 -0.39 10.17
C GLY A 155 4.11 0.48 9.89
N VAL A 156 2.95 -0.13 9.61
CA VAL A 156 1.68 0.60 9.46
C VAL A 156 1.26 1.30 10.75
N ALA A 157 1.42 0.64 11.90
CA ALA A 157 1.08 1.24 13.19
C ALA A 157 2.01 2.42 13.50
N ARG A 158 3.31 2.29 13.20
CA ARG A 158 4.26 3.41 13.32
C ARG A 158 3.82 4.60 12.46
N MET A 159 3.54 4.39 11.18
CA MET A 159 3.10 5.44 10.27
C MET A 159 1.83 6.16 10.77
N ILE A 160 0.86 5.41 11.32
CA ILE A 160 -0.35 6.01 11.88
C ILE A 160 -0.05 6.81 13.16
N MET A 161 0.79 6.28 14.05
CA MET A 161 1.12 6.92 15.34
C MET A 161 1.93 8.20 15.17
N GLU A 162 2.85 8.23 14.21
CA GLU A 162 3.77 9.35 13.97
C GLU A 162 3.29 10.31 12.87
N SER A 163 2.14 10.03 12.24
CA SER A 163 1.59 10.96 11.25
C SER A 163 1.19 12.28 11.93
N PRO A 164 1.61 13.46 11.40
CA PRO A 164 1.28 14.75 12.00
C PRO A 164 -0.23 15.00 12.10
N ASN A 165 -0.98 14.54 11.10
CA ASN A 165 -2.44 14.53 11.10
C ASN A 165 -2.92 13.07 11.14
N PRO A 166 -3.83 12.67 12.04
CA PRO A 166 -4.34 11.30 12.04
C PRO A 166 -4.91 10.94 10.65
N PRO A 167 -4.49 9.82 10.04
CA PRO A 167 -4.94 9.46 8.70
C PRO A 167 -6.35 8.86 8.70
N ILE A 168 -6.99 8.87 7.54
CA ILE A 168 -8.06 7.93 7.23
C ILE A 168 -7.41 6.60 6.85
N LEU A 169 -7.78 5.52 7.53
CA LEU A 169 -7.35 4.16 7.21
C LEU A 169 -8.43 3.47 6.38
N LEU A 170 -8.06 2.92 5.23
CA LEU A 170 -8.97 2.23 4.31
C LEU A 170 -8.47 0.82 4.00
N PRO A 171 -9.07 -0.22 4.61
CA PRO A 171 -8.72 -1.60 4.28
C PRO A 171 -9.27 -2.01 2.92
N ILE A 172 -8.48 -2.80 2.21
CA ILE A 172 -8.78 -3.33 0.88
C ILE A 172 -8.50 -4.83 0.93
N TRP A 173 -9.38 -5.64 0.33
CA TRP A 173 -9.15 -7.07 0.20
C TRP A 173 -9.19 -7.50 -1.27
N ILE A 174 -8.14 -8.15 -1.73
CA ILE A 174 -7.99 -8.68 -3.09
C ILE A 174 -8.21 -10.19 -3.06
N HIS A 175 -9.13 -10.69 -3.90
CA HIS A 175 -9.46 -12.11 -4.05
C HIS A 175 -9.26 -12.57 -5.49
N GLN A 176 -8.95 -13.87 -5.67
CA GLN A 176 -8.69 -14.53 -6.98
C GLN A 176 -7.48 -14.02 -7.78
N MET A 177 -6.64 -13.14 -7.21
CA MET A 177 -5.41 -12.69 -7.89
C MET A 177 -4.49 -13.84 -8.30
N ALA A 178 -4.45 -14.94 -7.53
CA ALA A 178 -3.64 -16.11 -7.85
C ALA A 178 -4.05 -16.79 -9.18
N GLU A 179 -5.26 -16.52 -9.68
CA GLU A 179 -5.71 -17.00 -10.99
C GLU A 179 -5.11 -16.17 -12.13
N VAL A 180 -4.98 -14.86 -11.94
CA VAL A 180 -4.29 -13.95 -12.88
C VAL A 180 -2.79 -14.20 -12.83
N TRP A 181 -2.19 -14.24 -11.64
CA TRP A 181 -0.75 -14.41 -11.47
C TRP A 181 -0.44 -15.69 -10.67
N PRO A 182 -0.03 -16.77 -11.35
CA PRO A 182 0.26 -18.04 -10.69
C PRO A 182 1.39 -17.91 -9.65
N GLN A 183 1.26 -18.66 -8.55
CA GLN A 183 2.28 -18.71 -7.49
C GLN A 183 3.41 -19.71 -7.77
N SER A 184 3.26 -20.55 -8.79
CA SER A 184 4.27 -21.48 -9.26
C SER A 184 4.85 -21.01 -10.59
N LYS A 185 6.11 -21.36 -10.86
CA LYS A 185 6.71 -21.19 -12.18
C LYS A 185 5.91 -22.00 -13.22
N PRO A 186 5.84 -21.54 -14.48
CA PRO A 186 6.31 -20.24 -14.98
C PRO A 186 5.44 -19.05 -14.54
N TYR A 187 6.07 -17.93 -14.20
CA TYR A 187 5.39 -16.71 -13.76
C TYR A 187 5.00 -15.82 -14.95
N TYR A 188 3.80 -16.03 -15.49
CA TYR A 188 3.20 -15.15 -16.50
C TYR A 188 1.73 -14.86 -16.14
N PRO A 189 1.22 -13.67 -16.50
CA PRO A 189 -0.19 -13.36 -16.29
C PRO A 189 -1.05 -14.24 -17.19
N ARG A 190 -2.08 -14.86 -16.61
CA ARG A 190 -3.16 -15.52 -17.35
C ARG A 190 -4.18 -14.47 -17.79
N VAL A 191 -4.79 -14.71 -18.94
CA VAL A 191 -5.76 -13.79 -19.56
C VAL A 191 -7.19 -14.31 -19.34
N GLY A 192 -8.17 -13.39 -19.30
CA GLY A 192 -9.59 -13.72 -19.16
C GLY A 192 -9.96 -14.15 -17.74
N LYS A 193 -9.14 -13.84 -16.75
CA LYS A 193 -9.40 -14.13 -15.34
C LYS A 193 -10.10 -12.96 -14.67
N HIS A 194 -10.71 -13.27 -13.52
CA HIS A 194 -11.51 -12.32 -12.76
C HIS A 194 -10.90 -12.10 -11.39
N VAL A 195 -10.76 -10.84 -10.98
CA VAL A 195 -10.31 -10.44 -9.66
C VAL A 195 -11.40 -9.62 -9.01
N THR A 196 -11.75 -10.00 -7.79
CA THR A 196 -12.69 -9.22 -6.97
C THR A 196 -11.91 -8.43 -5.92
N VAL A 197 -12.15 -7.12 -5.87
CA VAL A 197 -11.57 -6.21 -4.90
C VAL A 197 -12.68 -5.68 -4.01
N MET A 198 -12.58 -5.89 -2.70
CA MET A 198 -13.51 -5.35 -1.72
C MET A 198 -12.90 -4.17 -1.00
N ILE A 199 -13.58 -3.03 -1.04
CA ILE A 199 -13.20 -1.83 -0.29
C ILE A 199 -13.95 -1.80 1.06
N GLY A 200 -13.19 -1.80 2.14
CA GLY A 200 -13.72 -1.72 3.50
C GLY A 200 -14.29 -0.35 3.85
N SER A 201 -14.89 -0.25 5.04
CA SER A 201 -15.31 1.04 5.58
C SER A 201 -14.08 1.89 5.92
N GLN A 202 -14.18 3.20 5.69
CA GLN A 202 -13.18 4.15 6.16
C GLN A 202 -13.11 4.11 7.69
N VAL A 203 -11.91 4.11 8.22
CA VAL A 203 -11.63 4.12 9.65
C VAL A 203 -10.93 5.44 9.97
N ASP A 204 -11.63 6.33 10.66
CA ASP A 204 -11.06 7.60 11.08
C ASP A 204 -10.12 7.36 12.28
N MET A 205 -8.80 7.41 12.06
CA MET A 205 -7.87 7.17 13.15
C MET A 205 -7.96 8.22 14.25
N LYS A 206 -8.42 9.45 13.97
CA LYS A 206 -8.61 10.50 14.98
C LYS A 206 -9.54 10.04 16.10
N GLU A 207 -10.58 9.27 15.77
CA GLU A 207 -11.57 8.74 16.71
C GLU A 207 -11.08 7.52 17.50
N HIS A 208 -9.99 6.89 17.06
CA HIS A 208 -9.49 5.66 17.64
C HIS A 208 -8.16 5.82 18.38
N MET A 209 -7.37 6.86 18.09
CA MET A 209 -6.03 7.02 18.66
C MET A 209 -6.00 7.08 20.19
N TRP A 210 -7.09 7.49 20.86
CA TRP A 210 -7.15 7.52 22.32
C TRP A 210 -6.98 6.12 22.95
N ARG A 211 -7.35 5.05 22.25
CA ARG A 211 -7.24 3.65 22.71
C ARG A 211 -5.81 3.15 22.82
N PHE A 212 -4.86 3.84 22.19
CA PHE A 212 -3.46 3.41 22.06
C PHE A 212 -2.49 4.40 22.73
N ARG A 213 -2.95 5.16 23.74
CA ARG A 213 -2.14 6.19 24.41
C ARG A 213 -1.31 5.66 25.57
N THR A 214 -1.75 4.59 26.22
CA THR A 214 -1.14 4.03 27.44
C THR A 214 -0.19 2.87 27.13
N GLY A 215 0.78 2.64 28.01
CA GLY A 215 1.78 1.58 27.86
C GLY A 215 3.03 2.04 27.12
N SER A 216 4.00 1.15 27.03
CA SER A 216 5.23 1.37 26.27
C SER A 216 4.95 1.58 24.78
N GLU A 217 5.89 2.20 24.07
CA GLU A 217 5.74 2.42 22.63
C GLU A 217 5.51 1.12 21.85
N SER A 218 6.17 0.03 22.26
CA SER A 218 6.02 -1.29 21.64
C SER A 218 4.62 -1.87 21.85
N GLU A 219 4.07 -1.77 23.07
CA GLU A 219 2.72 -2.24 23.39
C GLU A 219 1.66 -1.47 22.62
N ARG A 220 1.77 -0.14 22.58
CA ARG A 220 0.89 0.74 21.80
C ARG A 220 0.91 0.38 20.32
N ARG A 221 2.11 0.19 19.77
CA ARG A 221 2.30 -0.17 18.36
C ARG A 221 1.73 -1.54 18.04
N LYS A 222 1.93 -2.53 18.91
CA LYS A 222 1.33 -3.85 18.78
C LYS A 222 -0.19 -3.77 18.81
N ALA A 223 -0.78 -3.10 19.80
CA ALA A 223 -2.23 -2.98 19.94
C ALA A 223 -2.87 -2.31 18.72
N LEU A 224 -2.24 -1.24 18.20
CA LEU A 224 -2.70 -0.59 16.97
C LEU A 224 -2.53 -1.50 15.75
N ALA A 225 -1.42 -2.21 15.62
CA ALA A 225 -1.23 -3.17 14.53
C ALA A 225 -2.28 -4.29 14.57
N ASP A 226 -2.61 -4.81 15.75
CA ASP A 226 -3.65 -5.84 15.92
C ASP A 226 -5.04 -5.29 15.53
N PHE A 227 -5.35 -4.04 15.89
CA PHE A 227 -6.56 -3.35 15.45
C PHE A 227 -6.64 -3.22 13.92
N VAL A 228 -5.54 -2.77 13.29
CA VAL A 228 -5.43 -2.62 11.83
C VAL A 228 -5.58 -3.98 11.13
N GLN A 229 -4.94 -5.02 11.66
CA GLN A 229 -5.06 -6.39 11.15
C GLN A 229 -6.49 -6.88 11.19
N LYS A 230 -7.19 -6.67 12.31
CA LYS A 230 -8.58 -7.06 12.44
C LYS A 230 -9.44 -6.39 11.36
N LYS A 231 -9.26 -5.09 11.11
CA LYS A 231 -9.99 -4.37 10.05
C LYS A 231 -9.74 -4.94 8.66
N LEU A 232 -8.51 -5.37 8.37
CA LEU A 232 -8.18 -6.03 7.10
C LEU A 232 -8.80 -7.43 7.00
N PHE A 233 -8.70 -8.24 8.05
CA PHE A 233 -9.15 -9.64 8.02
C PHE A 233 -10.68 -9.77 8.09
N ASP A 234 -11.36 -8.83 8.74
CA ASP A 234 -12.83 -8.74 8.73
C ASP A 234 -13.37 -8.59 7.29
N LEU A 235 -12.59 -8.03 6.34
CA LEU A 235 -12.98 -7.98 4.92
C LEU A 235 -12.92 -9.33 4.23
N SER A 236 -11.96 -10.19 4.59
CA SER A 236 -11.91 -11.56 4.06
C SER A 236 -13.18 -12.33 4.38
N ALA A 237 -13.69 -12.19 5.60
CA ALA A 237 -14.93 -12.87 5.99
C ALA A 237 -16.16 -12.32 5.27
N GLN A 238 -16.15 -11.03 4.90
CA GLN A 238 -17.22 -10.39 4.14
C GLN A 238 -17.23 -10.85 2.69
N ILE A 239 -16.05 -10.88 2.02
CA ILE A 239 -15.99 -11.23 0.60
C ILE A 239 -16.51 -12.64 0.34
N ASP A 240 -16.24 -13.60 1.24
CA ASP A 240 -16.75 -14.96 1.13
C ASP A 240 -18.27 -15.05 1.22
N ARG A 241 -18.93 -14.11 1.92
CA ARG A 241 -20.40 -14.01 2.04
C ARG A 241 -21.05 -13.23 0.89
N THR A 242 -20.26 -12.46 0.15
CA THR A 242 -20.75 -11.61 -0.94
C THR A 242 -20.53 -12.25 -2.32
N LYS A 243 -20.07 -13.51 -2.35
CA LYS A 243 -19.98 -14.31 -3.56
C LYS A 243 -21.40 -14.55 -4.08
N PRO A 244 -21.70 -14.25 -5.36
CA PRO A 244 -22.96 -14.62 -5.97
C PRO A 244 -23.13 -16.14 -6.02
#